data_AF-A0A167LZP9-F1
#
_entry.id   AF-A0A167LZP9-F1
#
_cell.length_a   1.000
_cell.length_b   1.000
_cell.length_c   1.000
_cell.angle_alpha   90.00
_cell.angle_beta   90.00
_cell.angle_gamma   90.00
#
_symmetry.space_group_name_H-M   'P 1'
#
loop_
_entity.id
_entity.type
_entity.pdbx_description
1 polymer ?
#
loop_
_entity_poly.entity_id
_entity_poly.type
_entity_poly.pdbx_seq_one_letter_code
_entity_poly.pdbx_strand_id
1 'polypeptide(L)'
;MSYRSHAMLPQTEASLQHILHHRAQYLQDRLQRHLPRKPFVVGVSGCQGSGKTTLCTTLEYLLKDVPYGLNVVSFSLDDVYLDHNQQQRRAKSDPDNRLVQFRGQPGSHDLDLACETFETLLEDSRPCPIPAYDKSVFGGLGDRIDPTLWQTTQPPVDIILFEGWCLGFKSLPVEEVCEQYRKAKEDGASWTAHPLQHILGLNESLAAYENTIYNYFDIFIHLSPDDLRNVYQWRLEQEHDSIRTRGVGGLNDEAVYTFVDTYMPAYSLYLPRLDSIGFYGFTNTVHPYEGRVRADHGYSGTQRHLRLLLDHDRRVIGQTLIKEHDPQQPLIWADYSRPLLFLVGMVGMAGLMRYSCLGRVLDIAKKAGRRFRTGGMTQSLSQTTTLLEIFFCLSSDTSNPNDAGEPYRYSPIISQIVKYMSEVQDSSKVPIPQTMHNF
;
A
#
# COMPACT_ATOMS: atom_id res chain seq x y z
N MET A 1 28.52 -11.21 -32.58
CA MET A 1 27.61 -12.16 -31.90
C MET A 1 26.22 -11.56 -31.89
N SER A 2 25.26 -12.23 -32.52
CA SER A 2 23.86 -11.80 -32.59
C SER A 2 23.26 -11.82 -31.19
N TYR A 3 22.87 -10.66 -30.66
CA TYR A 3 22.02 -10.56 -29.48
C TYR A 3 20.71 -11.27 -29.83
N ARG A 4 20.50 -12.46 -29.27
CA ARG A 4 19.16 -13.01 -29.18
C ARG A 4 18.36 -12.02 -28.35
N SER A 5 17.32 -11.44 -28.94
CA SER A 5 16.33 -10.64 -28.24
C SER A 5 15.63 -11.51 -27.21
N HIS A 6 16.22 -11.67 -26.02
CA HIS A 6 15.42 -12.03 -24.86
C HIS A 6 14.44 -10.88 -24.69
N ALA A 7 13.16 -11.15 -24.95
CA ALA A 7 12.10 -10.17 -24.75
C ALA A 7 12.24 -9.63 -23.32
N MET A 8 12.33 -8.31 -23.21
CA MET A 8 12.38 -7.64 -21.92
C MET A 8 11.15 -8.06 -21.11
N LEU A 9 11.36 -8.38 -19.83
CA LEU A 9 10.23 -8.76 -18.97
C LEU A 9 9.25 -7.57 -18.87
N PRO A 10 7.92 -7.79 -18.88
CA PRO A 10 6.94 -6.71 -18.83
C PRO A 10 7.14 -5.73 -17.67
N GLN A 11 7.52 -6.24 -16.49
CA GLN A 11 7.83 -5.42 -15.32
C GLN A 11 9.04 -4.51 -15.54
N THR A 12 10.06 -4.98 -16.25
CA THR A 12 11.25 -4.21 -16.59
C THR A 12 10.91 -3.12 -17.59
N GLU A 13 10.16 -3.46 -18.63
CA GLU A 13 9.73 -2.49 -19.66
C GLU A 13 8.86 -1.38 -19.06
N ALA A 14 7.82 -1.74 -18.30
CA ALA A 14 6.93 -0.78 -17.67
C ALA A 14 7.68 0.14 -16.68
N SER A 15 8.57 -0.43 -15.87
CA SER A 15 9.39 0.32 -14.92
C SER A 15 10.36 1.28 -15.62
N LEU A 16 11.05 0.81 -16.66
CA LEU A 16 11.98 1.61 -17.44
C LEU A 16 11.28 2.80 -18.10
N GLN A 17 10.14 2.57 -18.76
CA GLN A 17 9.35 3.63 -19.38
C GLN A 17 8.86 4.65 -18.34
N HIS A 18 8.41 4.17 -17.18
CA HIS A 18 7.95 5.03 -16.09
C HIS A 18 9.06 5.93 -15.53
N ILE A 19 10.25 5.37 -15.29
CA ILE A 19 11.43 6.11 -14.84
C ILE A 19 11.82 7.18 -15.86
N LEU A 20 11.93 6.82 -17.14
CA LEU A 20 12.35 7.75 -18.19
C LEU A 20 11.34 8.89 -18.38
N HIS A 21 10.04 8.57 -18.35
CA HIS A 21 8.97 9.56 -18.46
C HIS A 21 9.04 10.60 -17.34
N HIS A 22 9.07 10.15 -16.08
CA HIS A 22 9.09 11.06 -14.95
C HIS A 22 10.42 11.77 -14.76
N ARG A 23 11.55 11.13 -15.07
CA ARG A 23 12.84 11.82 -15.04
C ARG A 23 12.88 12.98 -16.03
N ALA A 24 12.34 12.82 -17.24
CA ALA A 24 12.27 13.92 -18.21
C ALA A 24 11.43 15.09 -17.67
N GLN A 25 10.28 14.80 -17.06
CA GLN A 25 9.42 15.81 -16.43
C GLN A 25 10.07 16.46 -15.21
N TYR A 26 10.78 15.68 -14.39
CA TYR A 26 11.53 16.16 -13.23
C TYR A 26 12.59 17.18 -13.64
N LEU A 27 13.38 16.87 -14.67
CA LEU A 27 14.39 17.79 -15.17
C LEU A 27 13.75 19.09 -15.70
N GLN A 28 12.63 18.99 -16.43
CA GLN A 28 11.90 20.16 -16.90
C GLN A 28 11.33 21.01 -15.75
N ASP A 29 10.73 20.38 -14.74
CA ASP A 29 10.20 21.06 -13.55
C ASP A 29 11.30 21.84 -12.82
N ARG A 30 12.46 21.22 -12.59
CA ARG A 30 13.58 21.89 -11.93
C ARG A 30 14.11 23.08 -12.74
N LEU A 31 14.22 22.92 -14.06
CA LEU A 31 14.62 24.01 -14.95
C LEU A 31 13.63 25.18 -14.89
N GLN A 32 12.32 24.90 -14.94
CA GLN A 32 11.27 25.93 -14.86
C GLN A 32 11.28 26.68 -13.51
N ARG A 33 11.55 25.95 -12.42
CA ARG A 33 11.65 26.51 -11.06
C ARG A 33 13.03 27.10 -10.74
N HIS A 34 13.97 27.14 -11.70
CA HIS A 34 15.33 27.63 -11.51
C HIS A 34 16.08 26.91 -10.36
N LEU A 35 15.80 25.62 -10.18
CA LEU A 35 16.44 24.79 -9.17
C LEU A 35 17.68 24.10 -9.74
N PRO A 36 18.73 23.86 -8.92
CA PRO A 36 19.93 23.15 -9.36
C PRO A 36 19.58 21.73 -9.79
N ARG A 37 20.34 21.12 -10.71
CA ARG A 37 20.17 19.68 -11.00
C ARG A 37 20.40 18.85 -9.72
N LYS A 38 19.61 17.79 -9.55
CA LYS A 38 19.78 16.78 -8.51
C LYS A 38 19.50 15.40 -9.10
N PRO A 39 20.03 14.32 -8.51
CA PRO A 39 19.64 12.96 -8.86
C PRO A 39 18.13 12.76 -8.74
N PHE A 40 17.56 11.94 -9.63
CA PHE A 40 16.16 11.54 -9.60
C PHE A 40 16.00 10.25 -8.79
N VAL A 41 15.18 10.25 -7.75
CA VAL A 41 15.11 9.14 -6.79
C VAL A 41 13.87 8.27 -7.02
N VAL A 42 14.10 6.98 -7.18
CA VAL A 42 13.07 5.97 -7.45
C VAL A 42 12.99 4.99 -6.29
N GLY A 43 11.87 5.00 -5.58
CA GLY A 43 11.56 3.96 -4.59
C GLY A 43 11.00 2.71 -5.27
N VAL A 44 11.49 1.53 -4.90
CA VAL A 44 10.99 0.24 -5.41
C VAL A 44 10.57 -0.65 -4.25
N SER A 45 9.31 -1.09 -4.25
CA SER A 45 8.75 -1.95 -3.21
C SER A 45 8.23 -3.26 -3.80
N GLY A 46 8.29 -4.31 -2.99
CA GLY A 46 7.71 -5.61 -3.32
C GLY A 46 7.96 -6.64 -2.25
N CYS A 47 7.05 -7.59 -2.10
CA CYS A 47 7.18 -8.65 -1.09
C CYS A 47 8.45 -9.51 -1.30
N GLN A 48 8.84 -10.29 -0.28
CA GLN A 48 9.94 -11.22 -0.38
C GLN A 48 9.75 -12.17 -1.58
N GLY A 49 10.81 -12.36 -2.37
CA GLY A 49 10.78 -13.19 -3.57
C GLY A 49 10.09 -12.58 -4.80
N SER A 50 9.52 -11.38 -4.72
CA SER A 50 8.84 -10.71 -5.87
C SER A 50 9.76 -10.37 -7.06
N GLY A 51 11.07 -10.38 -6.87
CA GLY A 51 12.05 -10.03 -7.90
C GLY A 51 12.51 -8.57 -7.91
N LYS A 52 12.19 -7.78 -6.88
CA LYS A 52 12.62 -6.38 -6.71
C LYS A 52 14.13 -6.13 -6.93
N THR A 53 15.01 -6.90 -6.29
CA THR A 53 16.48 -6.78 -6.46
C THR A 53 16.92 -7.09 -7.90
N THR A 54 16.31 -8.11 -8.51
CA THR A 54 16.55 -8.47 -9.93
C THR A 54 16.09 -7.35 -10.86
N LEU A 55 14.93 -6.75 -10.60
CA LEU A 55 14.40 -5.62 -11.35
C LEU A 55 15.36 -4.42 -11.26
N CYS A 56 15.78 -4.03 -10.05
CA CYS A 56 16.71 -2.91 -9.85
C CYS A 56 18.05 -3.15 -10.54
N THR A 57 18.63 -4.35 -10.41
CA THR A 57 19.89 -4.72 -11.09
C THR A 57 19.74 -4.60 -12.62
N THR A 58 18.61 -5.07 -13.17
CA THR A 58 18.34 -5.00 -14.61
C THR A 58 18.12 -3.56 -15.08
N LEU A 59 17.37 -2.75 -14.32
CA LEU A 59 17.14 -1.34 -14.63
C LEU A 59 18.44 -0.54 -14.57
N GLU A 60 19.27 -0.76 -13.56
CA GLU A 60 20.58 -0.11 -13.44
C GLU A 60 21.45 -0.42 -14.66
N TYR A 61 21.54 -1.70 -15.06
CA TYR A 61 22.26 -2.10 -16.27
C TYR A 61 21.72 -1.40 -17.52
N LEU A 62 20.41 -1.46 -17.75
CA LEU A 62 19.78 -0.87 -18.94
C LEU A 62 19.95 0.65 -19.01
N LEU A 63 19.78 1.36 -17.89
CA LEU A 63 19.90 2.82 -17.83
C LEU A 63 21.35 3.29 -17.97
N LYS A 64 22.33 2.48 -17.55
CA LYS A 64 23.77 2.75 -17.77
C LYS A 64 24.19 2.50 -19.22
N ASP A 65 23.55 1.55 -19.90
CA ASP A 65 23.91 1.17 -21.26
C ASP A 65 23.34 2.14 -22.32
N VAL A 66 23.80 1.99 -23.57
CA VAL A 66 23.27 2.70 -24.74
C VAL A 66 21.81 2.29 -24.96
N PRO A 67 20.87 3.22 -25.21
CA PRO A 67 21.08 4.62 -25.61
C PRO A 67 21.05 5.65 -24.47
N TYR A 68 20.94 5.23 -23.21
CA TYR A 68 20.68 6.16 -22.10
C TYR A 68 21.95 6.72 -21.48
N GLY A 69 22.96 5.88 -21.22
CA GLY A 69 24.27 6.33 -20.72
C GLY A 69 24.21 7.11 -19.40
N LEU A 70 23.27 6.77 -18.51
CA LEU A 70 23.04 7.48 -17.26
C LEU A 70 23.88 6.92 -16.12
N ASN A 71 24.36 7.78 -15.22
CA ASN A 71 25.01 7.34 -14.00
C ASN A 71 23.98 6.93 -12.95
N VAL A 72 23.73 5.63 -12.83
CA VAL A 72 22.72 5.07 -11.90
C VAL A 72 23.39 4.43 -10.69
N VAL A 73 22.86 4.72 -9.50
CA VAL A 73 23.23 4.03 -8.25
C VAL A 73 22.05 3.23 -7.79
N SER A 74 22.28 1.98 -7.38
CA SER A 74 21.31 1.20 -6.64
C SER A 74 21.84 0.84 -5.26
N PHE A 75 20.98 0.91 -4.25
CA PHE A 75 21.21 0.31 -2.94
C PHE A 75 19.87 -0.07 -2.33
N SER A 76 19.88 -1.01 -1.40
CA SER A 76 18.66 -1.57 -0.82
C SER A 76 18.51 -1.22 0.65
N LEU A 77 17.29 -1.35 1.15
CA LEU A 77 17.02 -1.27 2.58
C LEU A 77 17.80 -2.35 3.36
N ASP A 78 18.04 -3.50 2.75
CA ASP A 78 18.79 -4.59 3.36
C ASP A 78 20.30 -4.26 3.50
N ASP A 79 20.84 -3.33 2.71
CA ASP A 79 22.25 -2.91 2.80
C ASP A 79 22.53 -2.02 4.02
N VAL A 80 21.47 -1.43 4.57
CA VAL A 80 21.50 -0.57 5.75
C VAL A 80 20.89 -1.26 6.97
N TYR A 81 20.94 -2.59 7.05
CA TYR A 81 20.66 -3.27 8.32
C TYR A 81 21.56 -2.72 9.45
N LEU A 82 21.04 -2.78 10.67
CA LEU A 82 21.84 -2.61 11.88
C LEU A 82 23.04 -3.57 11.83
N ASP A 83 24.20 -3.11 12.30
CA ASP A 83 25.34 -3.98 12.48
C ASP A 83 25.02 -5.11 13.47
N HIS A 84 25.82 -6.17 13.47
CA HIS A 84 25.57 -7.35 14.28
C HIS A 84 25.42 -7.03 15.77
N ASN A 85 26.20 -6.09 16.30
CA ASN A 85 26.16 -5.70 17.70
C ASN A 85 24.92 -4.86 18.04
N GLN A 86 24.51 -3.96 17.15
CA GLN A 86 23.26 -3.21 17.25
C GLN A 86 22.05 -4.14 17.19
N GLN A 87 22.02 -5.09 16.27
CA GLN A 87 20.95 -6.09 16.17
C GLN A 87 20.89 -6.99 17.42
N GLN A 88 22.03 -7.41 17.97
CA GLN A 88 22.05 -8.15 19.25
C GLN A 88 21.52 -7.32 20.42
N ARG A 89 21.86 -6.04 20.49
CA ARG A 89 21.33 -5.14 21.54
C ARG A 89 19.82 -5.01 21.44
N ARG A 90 19.29 -4.86 20.23
CA ARG A 90 17.85 -4.80 19.97
C ARG A 90 17.14 -6.09 20.40
N ALA A 91 17.66 -7.25 20.01
CA ALA A 91 17.10 -8.54 20.41
C ALA A 91 17.05 -8.69 21.94
N LYS A 92 18.12 -8.27 22.64
CA LYS A 92 18.22 -8.31 24.12
C LYS A 92 17.27 -7.33 24.82
N SER A 93 16.90 -6.22 24.20
CA SER A 93 15.98 -5.24 24.81
C SER A 93 14.53 -5.71 24.85
N ASP A 94 14.15 -6.68 24.00
CA ASP A 94 12.80 -7.21 23.93
C ASP A 94 12.84 -8.73 23.65
N PRO A 95 13.28 -9.54 24.63
CA PRO A 95 13.62 -10.96 24.41
C PRO A 95 12.41 -11.84 24.06
N ASP A 96 11.21 -11.43 24.46
CA ASP A 96 9.98 -12.18 24.20
C ASP A 96 9.37 -11.84 22.83
N ASN A 97 9.83 -10.75 22.21
CA ASN A 97 9.35 -10.32 20.90
C ASN A 97 10.11 -11.00 19.75
N ARG A 98 9.51 -12.07 19.26
CA ARG A 98 10.01 -12.84 18.11
C ARG A 98 10.24 -12.01 16.84
N LEU A 99 9.55 -10.89 16.66
CA LEU A 99 9.65 -10.04 15.47
C LEU A 99 10.95 -9.23 15.42
N VAL A 100 11.64 -9.06 16.53
CA VAL A 100 12.85 -8.22 16.62
C VAL A 100 14.14 -9.00 16.89
N GLN A 101 14.04 -10.32 17.07
CA GLN A 101 15.19 -11.17 17.38
C GLN A 101 16.20 -11.22 16.24
N PHE A 102 15.73 -11.10 15.00
CA PHE A 102 16.55 -11.14 13.80
C PHE A 102 16.33 -9.90 12.94
N ARG A 103 17.27 -9.65 12.02
CA ARG A 103 17.11 -8.64 10.98
C ARG A 103 15.91 -8.96 10.11
N GLY A 104 15.18 -7.93 9.64
CA GLY A 104 14.06 -8.09 8.73
C GLY A 104 13.00 -7.01 8.92
N GLN A 105 12.34 -7.03 10.08
CA GLN A 105 11.23 -6.12 10.39
C GLN A 105 11.68 -4.66 10.55
N PRO A 106 10.80 -3.68 10.29
CA PRO A 106 11.01 -2.29 10.69
C PRO A 106 11.59 -2.17 12.11
N GLY A 107 12.57 -1.27 12.22
CA GLY A 107 13.43 -1.10 13.39
C GLY A 107 14.72 -1.94 13.37
N SER A 108 14.94 -2.79 12.36
CA SER A 108 16.21 -3.53 12.18
C SER A 108 17.20 -2.84 11.24
N HIS A 109 16.87 -1.64 10.74
CA HIS A 109 17.71 -0.88 9.81
C HIS A 109 18.27 0.38 10.48
N ASP A 110 19.49 0.74 10.12
CA ASP A 110 20.18 1.98 10.47
C ASP A 110 19.70 3.09 9.53
N LEU A 111 18.64 3.81 9.97
CA LEU A 111 18.02 4.86 9.17
C LEU A 111 18.90 6.09 9.01
N ASP A 112 19.78 6.34 9.98
CA ASP A 112 20.75 7.45 9.90
C ASP A 112 21.76 7.19 8.79
N LEU A 113 22.27 5.96 8.67
CA LEU A 113 23.14 5.55 7.56
C LEU A 113 22.44 5.69 6.20
N ALA A 114 21.17 5.32 6.11
CA ALA A 114 20.38 5.47 4.89
C ALA A 114 20.24 6.94 4.50
N CYS A 115 19.89 7.81 5.46
CA CYS A 115 19.80 9.27 5.26
C CYS A 115 21.14 9.86 4.83
N GLU A 116 22.26 9.54 5.51
CA GLU A 116 23.59 10.03 5.15
C GLU A 116 23.97 9.63 3.71
N THR A 117 23.62 8.40 3.30
CA THR A 117 23.84 7.91 1.94
C THR A 117 23.02 8.70 0.92
N PHE A 118 21.72 8.90 1.18
CA PHE A 118 20.86 9.73 0.31
C PHE A 118 21.38 11.16 0.19
N GLU A 119 21.71 11.80 1.33
CA GLU A 119 22.17 13.19 1.35
C GLU A 119 23.48 13.35 0.58
N THR A 120 24.44 12.44 0.78
CA THR A 120 25.71 12.45 0.04
C THR A 120 25.51 12.27 -1.47
N LEU A 121 24.61 11.37 -1.88
CA LEU A 121 24.28 11.19 -3.30
C LEU A 121 23.58 12.43 -3.88
N LEU A 122 22.68 13.07 -3.11
CA LEU A 122 21.91 14.24 -3.54
C LEU A 122 22.71 15.54 -3.58
N GLU A 123 23.79 15.66 -2.79
CA GLU A 123 24.74 16.77 -2.85
C GLU A 123 25.53 16.78 -4.16
N ASP A 124 25.74 15.61 -4.76
CA ASP A 124 26.33 15.42 -6.09
C ASP A 124 27.73 16.08 -6.26
N SER A 125 28.45 16.27 -5.17
CA SER A 125 29.71 17.04 -5.13
C SER A 125 30.94 16.21 -4.75
N ARG A 126 30.73 15.02 -4.18
CA ARG A 126 31.79 14.13 -3.70
C ARG A 126 31.48 12.67 -4.00
N PRO A 127 32.50 11.80 -4.08
CA PRO A 127 32.28 10.36 -4.15
C PRO A 127 31.47 9.87 -2.95
N CYS A 128 30.51 8.97 -3.20
CA CYS A 128 29.65 8.41 -2.17
C CYS A 128 29.95 6.91 -2.00
N PRO A 129 30.40 6.46 -0.81
CA PRO A 129 30.50 5.06 -0.50
C PRO A 129 29.10 4.48 -0.27
N ILE A 130 28.77 3.38 -0.93
CA ILE A 130 27.46 2.74 -0.87
C ILE A 130 27.48 1.62 0.17
N PRO A 131 26.63 1.67 1.21
CA PRO A 131 26.55 0.62 2.22
C PRO A 131 26.35 -0.76 1.61
N ALA A 132 26.89 -1.78 2.28
CA ALA A 132 26.69 -3.16 1.90
C ALA A 132 26.62 -4.05 3.14
N TYR A 133 25.78 -5.09 3.07
CA TYR A 133 25.54 -6.02 4.18
C TYR A 133 25.78 -7.47 3.75
N ASP A 134 26.58 -8.21 4.52
CA ASP A 134 26.79 -9.64 4.29
C ASP A 134 25.84 -10.44 5.18
N LYS A 135 24.86 -11.10 4.55
CA LYS A 135 23.87 -11.93 5.24
C LYS A 135 24.42 -13.29 5.71
N SER A 136 25.62 -13.69 5.27
CA SER A 136 26.19 -15.02 5.49
C SER A 136 27.08 -15.12 6.73
N VAL A 137 27.68 -14.01 7.17
CA VAL A 137 28.55 -13.99 8.36
C VAL A 137 27.77 -14.22 9.66
N PHE A 138 28.49 -14.52 10.75
CA PHE A 138 27.92 -14.89 12.05
C PHE A 138 26.90 -16.03 11.97
N GLY A 139 27.18 -17.05 11.15
CA GLY A 139 26.27 -18.19 10.98
C GLY A 139 24.95 -17.83 10.32
N GLY A 140 24.95 -16.87 9.38
CA GLY A 140 23.75 -16.40 8.70
C GLY A 140 22.96 -15.30 9.44
N LEU A 141 23.44 -14.87 10.62
CA LEU A 141 22.87 -13.74 11.35
C LEU A 141 23.20 -12.39 10.69
N GLY A 142 24.29 -12.35 9.93
CA GLY A 142 24.71 -11.23 9.10
C GLY A 142 25.40 -10.11 9.87
N ASP A 143 26.12 -9.28 9.12
CA ASP A 143 26.75 -8.06 9.59
C ASP A 143 27.02 -7.10 8.42
N ARG A 144 27.23 -5.83 8.77
CA ARG A 144 27.65 -4.78 7.83
C ARG A 144 29.04 -5.11 7.31
N ILE A 145 29.23 -4.98 5.99
CA ILE A 145 30.56 -5.10 5.40
C ILE A 145 31.41 -3.92 5.88
N ASP A 146 32.71 -4.15 6.11
CA ASP A 146 33.65 -3.10 6.45
C ASP A 146 33.52 -1.91 5.47
N PRO A 147 33.31 -0.66 5.95
CA PRO A 147 33.14 0.51 5.09
C PRO A 147 34.28 0.75 4.10
N THR A 148 35.48 0.25 4.37
CA THR A 148 36.63 0.33 3.46
C THR A 148 36.48 -0.54 2.21
N LEU A 149 35.56 -1.51 2.22
CA LEU A 149 35.26 -2.41 1.11
C LEU A 149 34.00 -2.00 0.33
N TRP A 150 33.32 -0.93 0.75
CA TRP A 150 32.12 -0.44 0.08
C TRP A 150 32.44 0.07 -1.32
N GLN A 151 31.56 -0.23 -2.26
CA GLN A 151 31.66 0.33 -3.60
C GLN A 151 31.43 1.84 -3.51
N THR A 152 32.24 2.62 -4.24
CA THR A 152 32.12 4.08 -4.24
C THR A 152 31.61 4.54 -5.60
N THR A 153 30.52 5.31 -5.61
CA THR A 153 30.03 5.97 -6.82
C THR A 153 30.62 7.36 -6.95
N GLN A 154 30.96 7.74 -8.19
CA GLN A 154 31.43 9.09 -8.54
C GLN A 154 30.26 9.97 -9.00
N PRO A 155 30.23 11.26 -8.62
CA PRO A 155 29.28 12.23 -9.18
C PRO A 155 29.64 12.61 -10.64
N PRO A 156 28.70 13.12 -11.45
CA PRO A 156 27.32 13.39 -11.09
C PRO A 156 26.42 12.15 -11.18
N VAL A 157 25.55 11.91 -10.20
CA VAL A 157 24.55 10.82 -10.20
C VAL A 157 23.26 11.28 -10.87
N ASP A 158 22.75 10.47 -11.80
CA ASP A 158 21.53 10.75 -12.54
C ASP A 158 20.27 10.21 -11.87
N ILE A 159 20.36 8.97 -11.39
CA ILE A 159 19.24 8.22 -10.84
C ILE A 159 19.72 7.44 -9.62
N ILE A 160 18.92 7.49 -8.55
CA ILE A 160 19.09 6.63 -7.37
C ILE A 160 17.93 5.65 -7.35
N LEU A 161 18.22 4.36 -7.40
CA LEU A 161 17.27 3.28 -7.20
C LEU A 161 17.39 2.79 -5.76
N PHE A 162 16.32 2.93 -4.97
CA PHE A 162 16.29 2.43 -3.60
C PHE A 162 15.16 1.42 -3.41
N GLU A 163 15.52 0.18 -3.07
CA GLU A 163 14.57 -0.94 -3.04
C GLU A 163 14.43 -1.57 -1.65
N GLY A 164 13.22 -2.02 -1.31
CA GLY A 164 13.00 -2.65 -0.01
C GLY A 164 11.59 -3.23 0.14
N TRP A 165 11.47 -4.28 0.95
CA TRP A 165 10.26 -5.08 0.98
C TRP A 165 9.07 -4.43 1.70
N CYS A 166 9.36 -3.50 2.61
CA CYS A 166 8.38 -2.73 3.38
C CYS A 166 8.33 -1.24 2.98
N LEU A 167 9.02 -0.85 1.90
CA LEU A 167 8.95 0.54 1.45
C LEU A 167 7.53 0.88 1.02
N GLY A 168 7.08 2.07 1.40
CA GLY A 168 5.73 2.57 1.15
C GLY A 168 4.66 2.06 2.12
N PHE A 169 5.00 1.15 3.04
CA PHE A 169 4.13 0.86 4.17
C PHE A 169 4.06 2.07 5.10
N LYS A 170 2.90 2.26 5.70
CA LYS A 170 2.64 3.36 6.63
C LYS A 170 1.99 2.86 7.88
N SER A 171 2.44 3.42 8.99
CA SER A 171 1.89 3.19 10.32
C SER A 171 0.41 3.55 10.33
N LEU A 172 -0.34 2.75 11.07
CA LEU A 172 -1.77 2.91 11.23
C LEU A 172 -2.06 3.52 12.62
N PRO A 173 -3.18 4.23 12.78
CA PRO A 173 -3.69 4.58 14.10
C PRO A 173 -3.78 3.34 15.00
N VAL A 174 -3.50 3.50 16.29
CA VAL A 174 -3.46 2.38 17.25
C VAL A 174 -4.80 1.63 17.26
N GLU A 175 -5.92 2.34 17.18
CA GLU A 175 -7.26 1.77 17.15
C GLU A 175 -7.48 0.90 15.92
N GLU A 176 -6.93 1.30 14.76
CA GLU A 176 -7.01 0.53 13.52
C GLU A 176 -6.17 -0.75 13.60
N VAL A 177 -4.95 -0.68 14.16
CA VAL A 177 -4.12 -1.86 14.41
C VAL A 177 -4.85 -2.85 15.32
N CYS A 178 -5.44 -2.36 16.43
CA CYS A 178 -6.18 -3.19 17.37
C CYS A 178 -7.37 -3.89 16.70
N GLU A 179 -8.13 -3.16 15.89
CA GLU A 179 -9.31 -3.70 15.21
C GLU A 179 -8.93 -4.71 14.12
N GLN A 180 -7.90 -4.44 13.31
CA GLN A 180 -7.40 -5.38 12.31
C GLN A 180 -6.84 -6.64 12.97
N TYR A 181 -6.09 -6.50 14.07
CA TYR A 181 -5.58 -7.64 14.84
C TYR A 181 -6.71 -8.51 15.40
N ARG A 182 -7.76 -7.88 15.95
CA ARG A 182 -8.94 -8.60 16.48
C ARG A 182 -9.62 -9.42 15.38
N LYS A 183 -9.90 -8.82 14.22
CA LYS A 183 -10.51 -9.52 13.07
C LYS A 183 -9.65 -10.67 12.58
N ALA A 184 -8.36 -10.43 12.36
CA ALA A 184 -7.44 -11.46 11.90
C ALA A 184 -7.35 -12.64 12.88
N LYS A 185 -7.47 -12.37 14.19
CA LYS A 185 -7.48 -13.41 15.21
C LYS A 185 -8.77 -14.24 15.19
N GLU A 186 -9.92 -13.61 14.95
CA GLU A 186 -11.20 -14.29 14.73
C GLU A 186 -11.18 -15.16 13.47
N ASP A 187 -10.51 -14.69 12.42
CA ASP A 187 -10.32 -15.41 11.15
C ASP A 187 -9.22 -16.49 11.22
N GLY A 188 -8.51 -16.61 12.35
CA GLY A 188 -7.48 -17.63 12.56
C GLY A 188 -6.16 -17.38 11.82
N ALA A 189 -5.83 -16.12 11.49
CA ALA A 189 -4.60 -15.78 10.79
C ALA A 189 -3.35 -16.10 11.63
N SER A 190 -2.39 -16.82 11.04
CA SER A 190 -1.17 -17.33 11.72
C SER A 190 -0.36 -16.23 12.41
N TRP A 191 -0.26 -15.06 11.77
CA TRP A 191 0.53 -13.94 12.27
C TRP A 191 0.00 -13.35 13.58
N THR A 192 -1.26 -13.64 13.96
CA THR A 192 -1.82 -13.23 15.27
C THR A 192 -1.30 -14.06 16.43
N ALA A 193 -0.46 -15.08 16.17
CA ALA A 193 0.36 -15.73 17.19
C ALA A 193 1.34 -14.78 17.87
N HIS A 194 1.69 -13.65 17.23
CA HIS A 194 2.43 -12.57 17.87
C HIS A 194 1.50 -11.76 18.79
N PRO A 195 1.89 -11.48 20.05
CA PRO A 195 1.15 -10.58 20.93
C PRO A 195 0.89 -9.21 20.30
N LEU A 196 -0.30 -8.65 20.53
CA LEU A 196 -0.69 -7.32 20.03
C LEU A 196 0.35 -6.23 20.35
N GLN A 197 0.95 -6.26 21.54
CA GLN A 197 2.00 -5.31 21.93
C GLN A 197 3.23 -5.34 20.99
N HIS A 198 3.60 -6.51 20.45
CA HIS A 198 4.70 -6.64 19.50
C HIS A 198 4.31 -6.10 18.12
N ILE A 199 3.03 -6.24 17.74
CA ILE A 199 2.48 -5.65 16.53
C ILE A 199 2.43 -4.11 16.63
N LEU A 200 2.07 -3.58 17.80
CA LEU A 200 2.12 -2.14 18.05
C LEU A 200 3.55 -1.59 18.00
N GLY A 201 4.53 -2.31 18.57
CA GLY A 201 5.95 -1.93 18.46
C GLY A 201 6.49 -1.98 17.03
N LEU A 202 6.02 -2.93 16.21
CA LEU A 202 6.29 -2.96 14.76
C LEU A 202 5.71 -1.71 14.06
N ASN A 203 4.48 -1.34 14.38
CA ASN A 203 3.81 -0.17 13.83
C ASN A 203 4.51 1.14 14.20
N GLU A 204 4.96 1.27 15.45
CA GLU A 204 5.77 2.40 15.91
C GLU A 204 7.12 2.46 15.18
N SER A 205 7.80 1.31 15.06
CA SER A 205 9.08 1.23 14.34
C SER A 205 8.93 1.63 12.87
N LEU A 206 7.80 1.32 12.23
CA LEU A 206 7.52 1.68 10.84
C LEU A 206 7.40 3.21 10.65
N ALA A 207 6.81 3.93 11.60
CA ALA A 207 6.66 5.38 11.53
C ALA A 207 8.00 6.12 11.34
N ALA A 208 9.09 5.56 11.88
CA ALA A 208 10.43 6.13 11.69
C ALA A 208 10.86 6.13 10.20
N TYR A 209 10.48 5.11 9.42
CA TYR A 209 10.84 4.98 7.99
C TYR A 209 10.12 6.03 7.16
N GLU A 210 8.85 6.28 7.49
CA GLU A 210 8.04 7.31 6.84
C GLU A 210 8.62 8.70 7.02
N ASN A 211 9.11 9.00 8.23
CA ASN A 211 9.62 10.32 8.56
C ASN A 211 11.03 10.58 8.03
N THR A 212 11.83 9.53 7.85
CA THR A 212 13.25 9.63 7.47
C THR A 212 13.48 9.42 5.98
N ILE A 213 12.88 8.38 5.39
CA ILE A 213 13.24 7.93 4.03
C ILE A 213 12.28 8.47 2.97
N TYR A 214 11.00 8.59 3.26
CA TYR A 214 9.98 8.75 2.21
C TYR A 214 10.03 10.10 1.49
N ASN A 215 10.58 11.14 2.14
CA ASN A 215 10.81 12.44 1.53
C ASN A 215 11.79 12.40 0.34
N TYR A 216 12.64 11.37 0.25
CA TYR A 216 13.60 11.29 -0.85
C TYR A 216 12.96 10.86 -2.17
N PHE A 217 11.85 10.10 -2.17
CA PHE A 217 11.33 9.49 -3.40
C PHE A 217 10.58 10.47 -4.30
N ASP A 218 11.04 10.59 -5.55
CA ASP A 218 10.36 11.37 -6.58
C ASP A 218 9.25 10.57 -7.26
N ILE A 219 9.49 9.28 -7.51
CA ILE A 219 8.48 8.30 -7.97
C ILE A 219 8.59 6.98 -7.21
N PHE A 220 7.57 6.14 -7.36
CA PHE A 220 7.45 4.87 -6.67
C PHE A 220 7.00 3.74 -7.60
N ILE A 221 7.71 2.61 -7.55
CA ILE A 221 7.38 1.39 -8.30
C ILE A 221 7.06 0.28 -7.30
N HIS A 222 5.91 -0.37 -7.46
CA HIS A 222 5.41 -1.35 -6.52
C HIS A 222 5.06 -2.67 -7.23
N LEU A 223 5.80 -3.73 -6.87
CA LEU A 223 5.54 -5.12 -7.25
C LEU A 223 4.59 -5.75 -6.24
N SER A 224 3.30 -5.74 -6.58
CA SER A 224 2.22 -6.17 -5.70
C SER A 224 1.79 -7.60 -6.03
N PRO A 225 1.69 -8.53 -5.07
CA PRO A 225 1.13 -9.85 -5.31
C PRO A 225 -0.38 -9.76 -5.57
N ASP A 226 -0.91 -10.59 -6.48
CA ASP A 226 -2.35 -10.82 -6.59
C ASP A 226 -2.91 -11.59 -5.40
N ASP A 227 -2.07 -12.41 -4.77
CA ASP A 227 -2.35 -13.17 -3.57
C ASP A 227 -1.13 -13.20 -2.63
N LEU A 228 -1.33 -12.81 -1.37
CA LEU A 228 -0.28 -12.85 -0.34
C LEU A 228 0.33 -14.24 -0.15
N ARG A 229 -0.40 -15.31 -0.45
CA ARG A 229 0.10 -16.70 -0.39
C ARG A 229 1.27 -16.93 -1.34
N ASN A 230 1.37 -16.17 -2.43
CA ASN A 230 2.47 -16.27 -3.38
C ASN A 230 3.82 -15.94 -2.75
N VAL A 231 3.86 -15.13 -1.68
CA VAL A 231 5.12 -14.78 -0.99
C VAL A 231 5.81 -16.02 -0.42
N TYR A 232 5.04 -17.00 0.08
CA TYR A 232 5.60 -18.27 0.55
C TYR A 232 6.23 -19.05 -0.59
N GLN A 233 5.50 -19.21 -1.70
CA GLN A 233 6.01 -19.91 -2.88
C GLN A 233 7.25 -19.22 -3.44
N TRP A 234 7.21 -17.89 -3.60
CA TRP A 234 8.33 -17.15 -4.17
C TRP A 234 9.58 -17.24 -3.31
N ARG A 235 9.43 -17.28 -1.97
CA ARG A 235 10.55 -17.44 -1.05
C ARG A 235 11.10 -18.87 -1.08
N LEU A 236 10.24 -19.88 -1.16
CA LEU A 236 10.66 -21.28 -1.32
C LEU A 236 11.50 -21.47 -2.58
N GLU A 237 11.00 -20.99 -3.72
CA GLU A 237 11.71 -21.05 -5.00
C GLU A 237 13.07 -20.33 -4.93
N GLN A 238 13.09 -19.14 -4.33
CA GLN A 238 14.33 -18.40 -4.12
C GLN A 238 15.35 -19.18 -3.27
N GLU A 239 14.90 -19.85 -2.22
CA GLU A 239 15.76 -20.65 -1.35
C GLU A 239 16.30 -21.89 -2.09
N HIS A 240 15.44 -22.61 -2.82
CA HIS A 240 15.84 -23.77 -3.63
C HIS A 240 16.84 -23.38 -4.73
N ASP A 241 16.64 -22.26 -5.41
CA ASP A 241 17.57 -21.74 -6.41
C ASP A 241 18.91 -21.33 -5.79
N SER A 242 18.90 -20.72 -4.60
CA SER A 242 20.11 -20.38 -3.85
C SER A 242 20.91 -21.63 -3.47
N ILE A 243 20.25 -22.67 -2.94
CA ILE A 243 20.88 -23.96 -2.61
C ILE A 243 21.50 -24.59 -3.86
N ARG A 244 20.74 -24.62 -4.97
CA ARG A 244 21.19 -25.20 -6.24
C ARG A 244 22.41 -24.48 -6.83
N THR A 245 22.44 -23.14 -6.72
CA THR A 245 23.48 -22.31 -7.37
C THR A 245 24.72 -22.12 -6.52
N ARG A 246 24.58 -22.04 -5.19
CA ARG A 246 25.69 -21.73 -4.26
C ARG A 246 26.23 -22.94 -3.51
N GLY A 247 25.52 -24.07 -3.50
CA GLY A 247 25.98 -25.32 -2.89
C GLY A 247 26.15 -25.27 -1.36
N VAL A 248 25.61 -24.23 -0.71
CA VAL A 248 25.57 -24.10 0.76
C VAL A 248 24.22 -24.59 1.29
N GLY A 249 24.22 -25.09 2.53
CA GLY A 249 22.98 -25.46 3.23
C GLY A 249 22.06 -24.26 3.36
N GLY A 250 20.82 -24.38 2.87
CA GLY A 250 19.77 -23.39 3.04
C GLY A 250 18.75 -23.80 4.08
N LEU A 251 17.70 -23.00 4.23
CA LEU A 251 16.55 -23.35 5.07
C LEU A 251 15.81 -24.54 4.44
N ASN A 252 15.32 -25.46 5.28
CA ASN A 252 14.32 -26.42 4.82
C ASN A 252 12.97 -25.71 4.59
N ASP A 253 12.05 -26.37 3.91
CA ASP A 253 10.77 -25.76 3.52
C ASP A 253 9.99 -25.23 4.75
N GLU A 254 9.90 -25.99 5.85
CA GLU A 254 9.23 -25.57 7.09
C GLU A 254 9.85 -24.30 7.70
N ALA A 255 11.18 -24.21 7.68
CA ALA A 255 11.90 -23.03 8.15
C ALA A 255 11.70 -21.83 7.20
N VAL A 256 11.51 -22.05 5.91
CA VAL A 256 11.10 -20.99 4.97
C VAL A 256 9.70 -20.48 5.30
N TYR A 257 8.73 -21.35 5.57
CA TYR A 257 7.39 -20.92 6.00
C TYR A 257 7.47 -20.10 7.29
N THR A 258 8.20 -20.59 8.29
CA THR A 258 8.40 -19.89 9.56
C THR A 258 9.08 -18.53 9.36
N PHE A 259 10.06 -18.46 8.45
CA PHE A 259 10.70 -17.20 8.07
C PHE A 259 9.70 -16.22 7.47
N VAL A 260 8.90 -16.66 6.50
CA VAL A 260 7.90 -15.82 5.83
C VAL A 260 6.80 -15.36 6.80
N ASP A 261 6.37 -16.23 7.72
CA ASP A 261 5.41 -15.89 8.79
C ASP A 261 5.87 -14.68 9.59
N THR A 262 7.19 -14.50 9.79
CA THR A 262 7.68 -13.32 10.50
C THR A 262 7.37 -12.01 9.79
N TYR A 263 7.22 -11.99 8.45
CA TYR A 263 6.91 -10.79 7.64
C TYR A 263 5.41 -10.57 7.44
N MET A 264 4.60 -11.63 7.63
CA MET A 264 3.16 -11.60 7.38
C MET A 264 2.36 -10.57 8.18
N PRO A 265 2.70 -10.21 9.45
CA PRO A 265 2.02 -9.13 10.13
C PRO A 265 2.10 -7.81 9.35
N ALA A 266 3.29 -7.47 8.82
CA ALA A 266 3.50 -6.24 8.08
C ALA A 266 2.75 -6.25 6.74
N TYR A 267 2.78 -7.37 6.01
CA TYR A 267 2.01 -7.50 4.78
C TYR A 267 0.50 -7.39 5.02
N SER A 268 -0.02 -8.04 6.06
CA SER A 268 -1.45 -8.04 6.35
C SER A 268 -1.96 -6.66 6.75
N LEU A 269 -1.17 -5.90 7.53
CA LEU A 269 -1.58 -4.59 8.03
C LEU A 269 -1.40 -3.47 7.01
N TYR A 270 -0.26 -3.44 6.30
CA TYR A 270 0.16 -2.23 5.59
C TYR A 270 0.06 -2.32 4.07
N LEU A 271 0.19 -3.52 3.49
CA LEU A 271 0.09 -3.71 2.04
C LEU A 271 -1.28 -3.28 1.47
N PRO A 272 -2.44 -3.57 2.11
CA PRO A 272 -3.74 -3.17 1.59
C PRO A 272 -3.85 -1.64 1.37
N ARG A 273 -3.24 -0.85 2.25
CA ARG A 273 -3.19 0.62 2.12
C ARG A 273 -2.32 1.02 0.92
N LEU A 274 -1.13 0.42 0.77
CA LEU A 274 -0.24 0.71 -0.36
C LEU A 274 -0.86 0.32 -1.70
N ASP A 275 -1.62 -0.78 -1.74
CA ASP A 275 -2.30 -1.27 -2.95
C ASP A 275 -3.47 -0.39 -3.40
N SER A 276 -4.20 0.20 -2.45
CA SER A 276 -5.43 0.95 -2.69
C SER A 276 -5.22 2.46 -2.80
N ILE A 277 -4.47 3.04 -1.86
CA ILE A 277 -4.25 4.49 -1.74
C ILE A 277 -2.91 4.89 -2.38
N GLY A 278 -1.93 3.99 -2.36
CA GLY A 278 -0.61 4.24 -2.91
C GLY A 278 0.34 5.01 -1.99
N PHE A 279 1.58 5.16 -2.46
CA PHE A 279 2.65 5.84 -1.73
C PHE A 279 2.38 7.33 -1.54
N TYR A 280 1.92 8.03 -2.58
CA TYR A 280 1.63 9.46 -2.54
C TYR A 280 0.18 9.79 -2.15
N GLY A 281 -0.67 8.79 -1.95
CA GLY A 281 -2.03 9.00 -1.46
C GLY A 281 -2.07 9.10 0.07
N PHE A 282 -3.03 9.86 0.58
CA PHE A 282 -3.28 10.09 2.01
C PHE A 282 -4.74 9.80 2.35
N THR A 283 -5.04 9.64 3.64
CA THR A 283 -6.40 9.43 4.15
C THR A 283 -6.85 10.62 4.99
N ASN A 284 -6.33 10.74 6.21
CA ASN A 284 -6.72 11.76 7.18
C ASN A 284 -5.61 12.77 7.44
N THR A 285 -4.36 12.31 7.53
CA THR A 285 -3.17 13.13 7.72
C THR A 285 -2.35 13.13 6.44
N VAL A 286 -1.90 14.31 6.01
CA VAL A 286 -1.07 14.48 4.82
C VAL A 286 0.37 14.73 5.24
N HIS A 287 1.27 13.83 4.88
CA HIS A 287 2.70 14.00 5.04
C HIS A 287 3.28 14.91 3.94
N PRO A 288 4.42 15.57 4.17
CA PRO A 288 4.98 16.54 3.20
C PRO A 288 5.27 15.98 1.81
N TYR A 289 5.62 14.69 1.72
CA TYR A 289 5.91 13.97 0.48
C TYR A 289 4.66 13.45 -0.25
N GLU A 290 3.48 13.48 0.38
CA GLU A 290 2.22 13.00 -0.17
C GLU A 290 1.47 14.07 -0.97
N GLY A 291 0.37 13.64 -1.59
CA GLY A 291 -0.54 14.48 -2.34
C GLY A 291 -0.09 14.70 -3.77
N ARG A 292 -0.97 15.38 -4.51
CA ARG A 292 -0.70 15.82 -5.88
C ARG A 292 0.40 16.88 -5.94
N VAL A 293 0.45 17.76 -4.94
CA VAL A 293 1.48 18.78 -4.76
C VAL A 293 2.15 18.54 -3.44
N ARG A 294 3.46 18.30 -3.45
CA ARG A 294 4.23 18.04 -2.24
C ARG A 294 4.49 19.32 -1.46
N ALA A 295 4.25 19.30 -0.15
CA ALA A 295 4.50 20.45 0.72
C ALA A 295 6.00 20.69 0.96
N ASP A 296 6.84 19.67 0.75
CA ASP A 296 8.30 19.78 0.81
C ASP A 296 8.95 20.41 -0.45
N HIS A 297 8.13 20.89 -1.39
CA HIS A 297 8.55 21.46 -2.67
C HIS A 297 9.31 20.48 -3.59
N GLY A 298 9.21 19.17 -3.35
CA GLY A 298 9.70 18.12 -4.22
C GLY A 298 8.93 18.01 -5.54
N TYR A 299 9.31 17.02 -6.36
CA TYR A 299 8.70 16.83 -7.67
C TYR A 299 7.23 16.43 -7.56
N SER A 300 6.36 17.22 -8.20
CA SER A 300 4.90 17.11 -8.13
C SER A 300 4.27 16.68 -9.46
N GLY A 301 4.97 15.81 -10.20
CA GLY A 301 4.37 15.10 -11.33
C GLY A 301 3.09 14.35 -10.89
N THR A 302 2.22 14.04 -11.83
CA THR A 302 1.04 13.19 -11.56
C THR A 302 1.31 11.76 -11.95
N GLN A 303 0.61 10.80 -11.34
CA GLN A 303 0.74 9.36 -11.60
C GLN A 303 2.13 8.82 -11.27
N ARG A 304 2.76 9.34 -10.21
CA ARG A 304 4.13 9.00 -9.77
C ARG A 304 4.25 7.61 -9.15
N HIS A 305 3.15 6.87 -9.01
CA HIS A 305 3.14 5.52 -8.45
C HIS A 305 2.68 4.49 -9.49
N LEU A 306 3.63 3.69 -9.96
CA LEU A 306 3.38 2.52 -10.81
C LEU A 306 3.22 1.26 -9.95
N ARG A 307 2.05 0.63 -10.00
CA ARG A 307 1.80 -0.71 -9.42
C ARG A 307 1.77 -1.76 -10.53
N LEU A 308 2.54 -2.82 -10.34
CA LEU A 308 2.56 -4.02 -11.20
C LEU A 308 2.02 -5.19 -10.37
N LEU A 309 0.90 -5.76 -10.81
CA LEU A 309 0.26 -6.90 -10.17
C LEU A 309 0.90 -8.19 -10.68
N LEU A 310 1.43 -9.00 -9.77
CA LEU A 310 2.16 -10.22 -10.05
C LEU A 310 1.34 -11.45 -9.67
N ASP A 311 1.26 -12.42 -10.58
CA ASP A 311 0.70 -13.74 -10.28
C ASP A 311 1.74 -14.67 -9.60
N HIS A 312 1.31 -15.89 -9.25
CA HIS A 312 2.16 -16.92 -8.67
C HIS A 312 3.48 -17.20 -9.44
N ASP A 313 3.53 -17.01 -10.76
CA ASP A 313 4.72 -17.19 -11.60
C ASP A 313 5.59 -15.91 -11.69
N ARG A 314 5.27 -14.86 -10.92
CA ARG A 314 5.85 -13.50 -11.00
C ARG A 314 5.62 -12.82 -12.36
N ARG A 315 4.59 -13.24 -13.10
CA ARG A 315 4.21 -12.57 -14.35
C ARG A 315 3.34 -11.37 -14.04
N VAL A 316 3.54 -10.29 -14.78
CA VAL A 316 2.67 -9.12 -14.70
C VAL A 316 1.31 -9.46 -15.32
N ILE A 317 0.27 -9.49 -14.48
CA ILE A 317 -1.12 -9.72 -14.89
C ILE A 317 -1.96 -8.44 -14.84
N GLY A 318 -1.41 -7.36 -14.28
CA GLY A 318 -2.05 -6.06 -14.24
C GLY A 318 -1.03 -4.94 -14.04
N GLN A 319 -1.36 -3.76 -14.57
CA GLN A 319 -0.57 -2.54 -14.40
C GLN A 319 -1.50 -1.39 -14.10
N THR A 320 -1.22 -0.65 -13.03
CA THR A 320 -2.03 0.49 -12.59
C THR A 320 -1.14 1.65 -12.22
N LEU A 321 -1.43 2.82 -12.77
CA LEU A 321 -0.90 4.08 -12.24
C LEU A 321 -1.84 4.58 -11.14
N ILE A 322 -1.39 4.52 -9.89
CA ILE A 322 -2.19 4.97 -8.76
C ILE A 322 -2.22 6.50 -8.77
N LYS A 323 -3.43 7.06 -8.91
CA LYS A 323 -3.64 8.51 -8.95
C LYS A 323 -3.49 9.09 -7.55
N GLU A 324 -2.71 10.16 -7.44
CA GLU A 324 -2.62 10.91 -6.19
C GLU A 324 -3.97 11.57 -5.87
N HIS A 325 -4.37 11.52 -4.60
CA HIS A 325 -5.57 12.20 -4.14
C HIS A 325 -5.43 13.72 -4.27
N ASP A 326 -6.51 14.37 -4.72
CA ASP A 326 -6.62 15.83 -4.71
C ASP A 326 -7.15 16.26 -3.31
N PRO A 327 -6.41 17.05 -2.52
CA PRO A 327 -6.89 17.54 -1.22
C PRO A 327 -8.17 18.38 -1.31
N GLN A 328 -8.55 18.86 -2.49
CA GLN A 328 -9.81 19.59 -2.70
C GLN A 328 -10.99 18.68 -3.07
N GLN A 329 -10.77 17.37 -3.23
CA GLN A 329 -11.83 16.39 -3.35
C GLN A 329 -11.80 15.49 -2.12
N PRO A 330 -12.74 15.62 -1.17
CA PRO A 330 -12.84 14.65 -0.09
C PRO A 330 -12.91 13.25 -0.71
N LEU A 331 -12.25 12.28 -0.06
CA LEU A 331 -12.49 10.86 -0.28
C LEU A 331 -14.00 10.62 -0.07
N ILE A 332 -14.77 10.77 -1.14
CA ILE A 332 -16.12 10.24 -1.22
C ILE A 332 -15.87 8.73 -1.24
N TRP A 333 -15.84 8.12 -0.05
CA TRP A 333 -16.34 6.76 0.10
C TRP A 333 -17.58 6.74 -0.75
N ALA A 334 -17.54 6.00 -1.87
CA ALA A 334 -18.64 5.94 -2.82
C ALA A 334 -19.91 5.90 -1.98
N ASP A 335 -20.71 6.94 -2.12
CA ASP A 335 -21.75 7.30 -1.17
C ASP A 335 -22.89 6.30 -1.35
N TYR A 336 -22.64 5.03 -0.96
CA TYR A 336 -23.58 3.92 -0.97
C TYR A 336 -24.74 4.22 -0.02
N SER A 337 -24.59 5.24 0.85
CA SER A 337 -25.65 5.74 1.70
C SER A 337 -26.75 6.46 0.90
N ARG A 338 -26.44 7.19 -0.18
CA ARG A 338 -27.45 7.98 -0.92
C ARG A 338 -28.43 7.13 -1.74
N PRO A 339 -28.01 6.13 -2.55
CA PRO A 339 -28.95 5.24 -3.21
C PRO A 339 -29.72 4.38 -2.21
N LEU A 340 -29.10 3.98 -1.10
CA LEU A 340 -29.73 3.18 -0.04
C LEU A 340 -30.76 3.99 0.75
N LEU A 341 -30.47 5.25 1.10
CA LEU A 341 -31.41 6.20 1.71
C LEU A 341 -32.56 6.54 0.77
N PHE A 342 -32.30 6.68 -0.54
CA PHE A 342 -33.35 6.86 -1.54
C PHE A 342 -34.24 5.62 -1.65
N LEU A 343 -33.66 4.43 -1.62
CA LEU A 343 -34.39 3.15 -1.70
C LEU A 343 -35.23 2.91 -0.43
N VAL A 344 -34.66 3.13 0.75
CA VAL A 344 -35.35 3.05 2.05
C VAL A 344 -36.45 4.12 2.14
N GLY A 345 -36.21 5.34 1.64
CA GLY A 345 -37.21 6.40 1.56
C GLY A 345 -38.37 6.08 0.61
N MET A 346 -38.09 5.45 -0.55
CA MET A 346 -39.14 5.02 -1.48
C MET A 346 -39.95 3.83 -0.95
N VAL A 347 -39.32 2.88 -0.27
CA VAL A 347 -40.01 1.74 0.36
C VAL A 347 -40.84 2.21 1.56
N GLY A 348 -40.33 3.18 2.34
CA GLY A 348 -41.08 3.84 3.42
C GLY A 348 -42.31 4.60 2.92
N MET A 349 -42.21 5.33 1.80
CA MET A 349 -43.38 5.98 1.17
C MET A 349 -44.36 4.98 0.55
N ALA A 350 -43.89 3.85 0.02
CA ALA A 350 -44.76 2.78 -0.47
C ALA A 350 -45.49 2.03 0.66
N GLY A 351 -44.89 1.93 1.86
CA GLY A 351 -45.54 1.38 3.05
C GLY A 351 -46.66 2.27 3.60
N LEU A 352 -46.62 3.59 3.36
CA LEU A 352 -47.65 4.55 3.75
C LEU A 352 -48.80 4.66 2.74
N MET A 353 -48.60 4.26 1.48
CA MET A 353 -49.66 4.23 0.47
C MET A 353 -50.20 2.82 0.30
N ARG A 354 -51.47 2.60 0.69
CA ARG A 354 -52.23 1.36 0.44
C ARG A 354 -51.84 0.70 -0.89
N TYR A 355 -51.59 -0.61 -0.83
CA TYR A 355 -51.17 -1.61 -1.84
C TYR A 355 -51.57 -1.44 -3.33
N SER A 356 -52.44 -0.50 -3.67
CA SER A 356 -52.91 -0.20 -5.03
C SER A 356 -51.89 0.50 -5.96
N CYS A 357 -50.76 1.01 -5.45
CA CYS A 357 -49.76 1.73 -6.26
C CYS A 357 -48.48 0.93 -6.57
N LEU A 358 -48.31 -0.28 -6.01
CA LEU A 358 -47.09 -1.08 -6.14
C LEU A 358 -46.76 -1.43 -7.61
N GLY A 359 -47.80 -1.67 -8.41
CA GLY A 359 -47.66 -1.95 -9.85
C GLY A 359 -47.08 -0.80 -10.66
N ARG A 360 -47.35 0.46 -10.28
CA ARG A 360 -46.82 1.64 -10.99
C ARG A 360 -45.38 1.96 -10.60
N VAL A 361 -45.01 1.73 -9.33
CA VAL A 361 -43.64 1.92 -8.84
C VAL A 361 -42.69 0.92 -9.51
N LEU A 362 -43.12 -0.34 -9.66
CA LEU A 362 -42.36 -1.38 -10.37
C LEU A 362 -42.18 -1.05 -11.86
N ASP A 363 -43.17 -0.44 -12.51
CA ASP A 363 -43.11 -0.05 -13.92
C ASP A 363 -42.18 1.16 -14.16
N ILE A 364 -42.14 2.10 -13.21
CA ILE A 364 -41.21 3.24 -13.21
C ILE A 364 -39.77 2.74 -12.98
N ALA A 365 -39.56 1.83 -12.03
CA ALA A 365 -38.25 1.21 -11.78
C ALA A 365 -37.75 0.40 -12.98
N LYS A 366 -38.63 -0.35 -13.67
CA LYS A 366 -38.28 -1.07 -14.91
C LYS A 366 -37.94 -0.12 -16.07
N LYS A 367 -38.64 1.01 -16.20
CA LYS A 367 -38.32 2.05 -17.20
C LYS A 367 -37.00 2.78 -16.89
N ALA A 368 -36.72 3.07 -15.62
CA ALA A 368 -35.45 3.65 -15.19
C ALA A 368 -34.27 2.69 -15.44
N GLY A 369 -34.43 1.39 -15.15
CA GLY A 369 -33.42 0.36 -15.42
C GLY A 369 -33.14 0.13 -16.92
N ARG A 370 -34.13 0.30 -17.81
CA ARG A 370 -33.91 0.24 -19.27
C ARG A 370 -33.13 1.44 -19.80
N ARG A 371 -33.27 2.62 -19.20
CA ARG A 371 -32.52 3.84 -19.58
C ARG A 371 -31.05 3.80 -19.13
N PHE A 372 -30.74 3.02 -18.11
CA PHE A 372 -29.37 2.76 -17.65
C PHE A 372 -28.65 1.65 -18.43
N ARG A 373 -29.37 0.74 -19.11
CA ARG A 373 -28.75 -0.29 -19.96
C ARG A 373 -28.07 0.26 -21.22
N THR A 374 -28.34 1.50 -21.61
CA THR A 374 -27.69 2.15 -22.77
C THR A 374 -26.40 2.89 -22.42
N GLY A 375 -26.01 2.96 -21.14
CA GLY A 375 -24.70 3.46 -20.69
C GLY A 375 -24.01 2.38 -19.85
N GLY A 376 -23.00 1.71 -20.41
CA GLY A 376 -22.43 0.47 -19.88
C GLY A 376 -22.02 0.51 -18.40
N MET A 377 -22.79 -0.18 -17.56
CA MET A 377 -22.40 -0.70 -16.24
C MET A 377 -23.21 -1.98 -15.99
N THR A 378 -22.58 -3.15 -16.08
CA THR A 378 -23.25 -4.46 -15.98
C THR A 378 -22.98 -5.23 -14.68
N GLN A 379 -22.11 -4.75 -13.77
CA GLN A 379 -21.78 -5.49 -12.54
C GLN A 379 -22.51 -5.05 -11.26
N SER A 380 -23.08 -3.83 -11.17
CA SER A 380 -23.67 -3.34 -9.89
C SER A 380 -25.13 -3.76 -9.61
N LEU A 381 -25.82 -4.33 -10.60
CA LEU A 381 -27.24 -4.70 -10.50
C LEU A 381 -27.48 -6.08 -9.85
N SER A 382 -26.51 -7.01 -9.89
CA SER A 382 -26.73 -8.34 -9.28
C SER A 382 -26.68 -8.28 -7.74
N GLN A 383 -25.82 -7.42 -7.18
CA GLN A 383 -25.67 -7.28 -5.72
C GLN A 383 -26.84 -6.54 -5.07
N THR A 384 -27.41 -5.53 -5.75
CA THR A 384 -28.60 -4.81 -5.27
C THR A 384 -29.87 -5.67 -5.31
N THR A 385 -29.97 -6.59 -6.28
CA THR A 385 -31.08 -7.56 -6.33
C THR A 385 -30.99 -8.57 -5.18
N THR A 386 -29.77 -9.00 -4.83
CA THR A 386 -29.51 -9.94 -3.72
C THR A 386 -29.87 -9.32 -2.35
N LEU A 387 -29.56 -8.05 -2.12
CA LEU A 387 -29.91 -7.34 -0.88
C LEU A 387 -31.43 -7.12 -0.72
N LEU A 388 -32.15 -6.89 -1.82
CA LEU A 388 -33.61 -6.79 -1.83
C LEU A 388 -34.29 -8.14 -1.53
N GLU A 389 -33.74 -9.25 -2.02
CA GLU A 389 -34.22 -10.61 -1.72
C GLU A 389 -34.00 -10.99 -0.25
N ILE A 390 -32.85 -10.61 0.33
CA ILE A 390 -32.57 -10.80 1.76
C ILE A 390 -33.50 -9.95 2.63
N PHE A 391 -33.79 -8.69 2.23
CA PHE A 391 -34.71 -7.82 2.97
C PHE A 391 -36.17 -8.31 2.88
N PHE A 392 -36.58 -8.87 1.74
CA PHE A 392 -37.89 -9.52 1.58
C PHE A 392 -38.02 -10.79 2.44
N CYS A 393 -36.97 -11.62 2.52
CA CYS A 393 -36.97 -12.80 3.39
C CYS A 393 -37.05 -12.45 4.88
N LEU A 394 -36.44 -11.34 5.31
CA LEU A 394 -36.47 -10.87 6.70
C LEU A 394 -37.78 -10.13 7.07
N SER A 395 -38.59 -9.75 6.09
CA SER A 395 -39.89 -9.10 6.30
C SER A 395 -41.09 -10.02 6.06
N SER A 396 -40.87 -11.25 5.58
CA SER A 396 -41.93 -12.24 5.35
C SER A 396 -42.23 -13.17 6.53
N ASP A 397 -41.53 -13.06 7.65
CA ASP A 397 -41.72 -13.97 8.79
C ASP A 397 -42.70 -13.42 9.84
N THR A 398 -43.97 -13.25 9.44
CA THR A 398 -45.11 -13.16 10.37
C THR A 398 -46.34 -13.80 9.74
N SER A 399 -46.39 -15.13 9.72
CA SER A 399 -47.63 -15.85 9.45
C SER A 399 -48.43 -16.03 10.75
N ASN A 400 -49.38 -15.14 11.01
CA ASN A 400 -50.64 -15.52 11.67
C ASN A 400 -51.79 -14.60 11.21
N PRO A 401 -52.84 -15.07 10.52
CA PRO A 401 -53.82 -14.19 9.87
C PRO A 401 -54.90 -13.58 10.77
N ASN A 402 -54.82 -13.70 12.11
CA ASN A 402 -55.99 -13.46 12.98
C ASN A 402 -55.78 -12.49 14.17
N ASP A 403 -54.94 -11.47 14.06
CA ASP A 403 -54.91 -10.38 15.05
C ASP A 403 -55.17 -9.02 14.38
N ALA A 404 -56.45 -8.64 14.34
CA ALA A 404 -56.86 -7.28 14.06
C ALA A 404 -56.85 -6.50 15.39
N GLY A 405 -55.72 -5.87 15.76
CA GLY A 405 -55.73 -4.98 16.93
C GLY A 405 -54.42 -4.40 17.46
N GLU A 406 -53.24 -4.93 17.16
CA GLU A 406 -51.98 -4.41 17.73
C GLU A 406 -51.14 -3.63 16.70
N PRO A 407 -50.51 -2.49 17.06
CA PRO A 407 -49.56 -1.82 16.19
C PRO A 407 -48.30 -2.67 16.01
N TYR A 408 -47.84 -2.81 14.76
CA TYR A 408 -46.64 -3.54 14.38
C TYR A 408 -45.44 -3.17 15.27
N ARG A 409 -44.93 -4.13 16.04
CA ARG A 409 -43.64 -3.98 16.74
C ARG A 409 -42.52 -4.21 15.73
N TYR A 410 -41.79 -3.15 15.40
CA TYR A 410 -40.54 -3.27 14.66
C TYR A 410 -39.50 -4.05 15.48
N SER A 411 -38.64 -4.81 14.80
CA SER A 411 -37.43 -5.39 15.41
C SER A 411 -36.60 -4.29 16.09
N PRO A 412 -35.94 -4.55 17.23
CA PRO A 412 -35.12 -3.56 17.96
C PRO A 412 -34.09 -2.83 17.08
N ILE A 413 -33.60 -3.49 16.04
CA ILE A 413 -32.65 -2.95 15.06
C ILE A 413 -33.30 -1.82 14.23
N ILE A 414 -34.55 -2.01 13.82
CA ILE A 414 -35.30 -1.02 13.03
C ILE A 414 -35.66 0.21 13.89
N SER A 415 -35.99 0.02 15.17
CA SER A 415 -36.20 1.15 16.09
C SER A 415 -34.94 1.99 16.32
N GLN A 416 -33.76 1.36 16.36
CA GLN A 416 -32.48 2.10 16.49
C GLN A 416 -32.15 2.90 15.23
N ILE A 417 -32.42 2.34 14.04
CA ILE A 417 -32.21 3.04 12.76
C ILE A 417 -33.13 4.26 12.64
N VAL A 418 -34.42 4.14 13.02
CA VAL A 418 -35.38 5.26 12.98
C VAL A 418 -34.98 6.38 13.95
N LYS A 419 -34.52 6.03 15.16
CA LYS A 419 -34.07 7.03 16.15
C LYS A 419 -32.84 7.81 15.65
N TYR A 420 -31.84 7.10 15.13
CA TYR A 420 -30.64 7.71 14.55
C TYR A 420 -30.96 8.66 13.39
N MET A 421 -31.92 8.29 12.53
CA MET A 421 -32.36 9.14 11.42
C MET A 421 -33.08 10.43 11.87
N SER A 422 -33.77 10.41 13.01
CA SER A 422 -34.44 11.60 13.55
C SER A 422 -33.46 12.60 14.17
N GLU A 423 -32.35 12.13 14.74
CA GLU A 423 -31.32 12.98 15.35
C GLU A 423 -30.44 13.68 14.30
N VAL A 424 -30.26 13.07 13.12
CA VAL A 424 -29.48 13.65 11.99
C VAL A 424 -30.22 14.77 11.25
N GLN A 425 -31.55 14.84 11.34
CA GLN A 425 -32.34 15.89 10.67
C GLN A 425 -32.35 17.24 11.40
N ASP A 426 -31.99 17.30 12.69
CA ASP A 426 -32.14 18.51 13.51
C ASP A 426 -30.86 19.34 13.64
N SER A 427 -29.72 18.86 13.12
CA SER A 427 -28.42 19.57 13.22
C SER A 427 -28.22 20.69 12.18
N SER A 428 -29.24 21.08 11.41
CA SER A 428 -29.14 22.11 10.36
C SER A 428 -29.54 23.52 10.84
N LYS A 429 -29.53 23.81 12.15
CA LYS A 429 -29.81 25.15 12.71
C LYS A 429 -28.82 25.53 13.81
N VAL A 430 -27.61 25.92 13.43
CA VAL A 430 -26.71 26.73 14.29
C VAL A 430 -26.11 27.84 13.42
N PRO A 431 -26.16 29.13 13.81
CA PRO A 431 -25.79 30.25 12.95
C PRO A 431 -24.27 30.45 12.87
N ILE A 432 -23.81 30.89 11.69
CA ILE A 432 -22.44 31.29 11.37
C ILE A 432 -22.13 32.64 12.06
N PRO A 433 -21.09 32.79 12.90
CA PRO A 433 -20.61 34.09 13.30
C PRO A 433 -19.68 34.67 12.23
N GLN A 434 -20.05 35.83 11.69
CA GLN A 434 -19.16 36.71 10.94
C GLN A 434 -18.22 37.44 11.91
N THR A 435 -16.91 37.39 11.67
CA THR A 435 -16.02 38.58 11.65
C THR A 435 -14.59 38.20 11.26
N MET A 436 -14.07 38.88 10.23
CA MET A 436 -12.64 39.01 9.92
C MET A 436 -11.95 39.89 10.99
N HIS A 437 -10.69 39.59 11.34
CA HIS A 437 -9.52 40.48 11.18
C HIS A 437 -8.31 39.99 12.01
N ASN A 438 -7.14 40.01 11.36
CA ASN A 438 -5.77 39.97 11.92
C ASN A 438 -5.28 38.64 12.51
N PHE A 439 -4.55 37.84 11.73
CA PHE A 439 -3.07 37.74 11.71
C PHE A 439 -2.63 36.68 10.70
#